data_AF-A0A2A6LQH8-F1
#
_entry.id   AF-A0A2A6LQH8-F1
#
_cell.length_a   1.000
_cell.length_b   1.000
_cell.length_c   1.000
_cell.angle_alpha   90.00
_cell.angle_beta   90.00
_cell.angle_gamma   90.00
#
_symmetry.space_group_name_H-M   'P 1'
#
loop_
_entity.id
_entity.type
_entity.pdbx_description
1 polymer ?
#
loop_
_entity_poly.entity_id
_entity_poly.type
_entity_poly.pdbx_seq_one_letter_code
_entity_poly.pdbx_strand_id
1 'polypeptide(L)'
;MMSKAQKLRAKRKAQLGRPRKSNAERFACGKIKPDWSKRESEKEAMAVALAARKRMHGLETSSCFAGYTLGRLFLDGRITEAQRAAGDDYGRVMARYYHLTGIPFPSIRAQAIDRVQGHPAETTEEHHRQIKRATERMMRLDGVLLGCDEGRQVKTTVFNVCVMDYEGLRMMPEAQLLWLKRGLNALVFEKGLCDYGERDHLLAQE
;
A
#
# COMPACT_ATOMS: atom_id res chain seq x y z
N MET A 1 -6.24 3.13 -46.94
CA MET A 1 -5.07 2.72 -46.13
C MET A 1 -4.69 3.84 -45.16
N MET A 2 -4.42 3.54 -43.88
CA MET A 2 -3.99 4.58 -42.93
C MET A 2 -2.50 4.95 -43.11
N SER A 3 -2.20 6.25 -43.04
CA SER A 3 -0.83 6.76 -43.15
C SER A 3 0.05 6.34 -41.96
N LYS A 4 1.37 6.36 -42.15
CA LYS A 4 2.36 6.01 -41.11
C LYS A 4 2.21 6.88 -39.85
N ALA A 5 1.88 8.17 -40.04
CA ALA A 5 1.60 9.11 -38.95
C ALA A 5 0.27 8.82 -38.22
N GLN A 6 -0.78 8.41 -38.96
CA GLN A 6 -2.05 7.99 -38.37
C GLN A 6 -1.90 6.71 -37.55
N LYS A 7 -1.11 5.73 -38.03
CA LYS A 7 -0.76 4.51 -37.29
C LYS A 7 0.01 4.83 -36.00
N LEU A 8 0.98 5.75 -36.05
CA LEU A 8 1.75 6.17 -34.87
C LEU A 8 0.87 6.89 -33.84
N ARG A 9 -0.01 7.79 -34.28
CA ARG A 9 -0.98 8.47 -33.41
C ARG A 9 -1.97 7.49 -32.78
N ALA A 10 -2.48 6.54 -33.55
CA ALA A 10 -3.35 5.49 -33.03
C ALA A 10 -2.63 4.61 -31.99
N LYS A 11 -1.36 4.24 -32.24
CA LYS A 11 -0.54 3.48 -31.29
C LYS A 11 -0.27 4.24 -29.99
N ARG A 12 0.10 5.53 -30.06
CA ARG A 12 0.28 6.39 -28.88
C ARG A 12 -1.02 6.59 -28.11
N LYS A 13 -2.15 6.75 -28.82
CA LYS A 13 -3.48 6.91 -28.22
C LYS A 13 -4.01 5.62 -27.58
N ALA A 14 -3.63 4.47 -28.11
CA ALA A 14 -3.89 3.16 -27.50
C ALA A 14 -3.00 2.88 -26.28
N GLN A 15 -1.83 3.53 -26.18
CA GLN A 15 -0.95 3.45 -25.00
C GLN A 15 -1.32 4.43 -23.87
N LEU A 16 -2.08 5.49 -24.17
CA LEU A 16 -2.48 6.50 -23.19
C LEU A 16 -3.79 6.11 -22.49
N GLY A 17 -3.66 5.40 -21.37
CA GLY A 17 -4.76 5.15 -20.43
C GLY A 17 -5.89 4.29 -20.99
N ARG A 18 -7.12 4.54 -20.50
CA ARG A 18 -8.31 3.79 -20.90
C ARG A 18 -8.67 4.10 -22.37
N PRO A 19 -8.85 3.08 -23.24
CA PRO A 19 -9.38 3.30 -24.58
C PRO A 19 -10.69 4.08 -24.57
N ARG A 20 -10.84 5.01 -25.51
CA ARG A 20 -12.05 5.83 -25.62
C ARG A 20 -13.25 4.92 -25.89
N LYS A 21 -14.25 4.95 -25.01
CA LYS A 21 -15.49 4.20 -25.23
C LYS A 21 -16.20 4.68 -26.51
N SER A 22 -16.50 3.75 -27.39
CA SER A 22 -17.18 3.98 -28.67
C SER A 22 -18.64 4.39 -28.48
N ASN A 23 -19.33 3.79 -27.51
CA ASN A 23 -20.79 3.91 -27.35
C ASN A 23 -21.20 4.92 -26.27
N ALA A 24 -20.26 5.75 -25.79
CA ALA A 24 -20.54 6.72 -24.74
C ALA A 24 -21.13 8.02 -25.30
N GLU A 25 -22.30 8.42 -24.80
CA GLU A 25 -22.87 9.72 -25.08
C GLU A 25 -21.98 10.83 -24.51
N ARG A 26 -21.76 11.88 -25.31
CA ARG A 26 -20.87 12.98 -24.96
C ARG A 26 -21.54 14.32 -25.19
N PHE A 27 -21.11 15.32 -24.42
CA PHE A 27 -21.37 16.71 -24.76
C PHE A 27 -20.53 17.12 -25.97
N ALA A 28 -20.87 18.24 -26.60
CA ALA A 28 -20.09 18.82 -27.71
C ALA A 28 -18.62 19.07 -27.33
N CYS A 29 -18.35 19.38 -26.05
CA CYS A 29 -16.98 19.52 -25.51
C CYS A 29 -16.21 18.20 -25.34
N GLY A 30 -16.78 17.05 -25.73
CA GLY A 30 -16.14 15.74 -25.73
C GLY A 30 -16.16 14.97 -24.40
N LYS A 31 -16.59 15.62 -23.31
CA LYS A 31 -16.83 14.98 -22.00
C LYS A 31 -18.01 14.00 -22.08
N ILE A 32 -17.91 12.86 -21.40
CA ILE A 32 -19.00 11.89 -21.31
C ILE A 32 -20.13 12.49 -20.47
N LYS A 33 -21.38 12.30 -20.89
CA LYS A 33 -22.53 12.79 -20.13
C LYS A 33 -22.64 12.05 -18.79
N PRO A 34 -22.96 12.73 -17.67
CA PRO A 34 -23.06 12.11 -16.35
C PRO A 34 -24.05 10.95 -16.30
N ASP A 35 -25.18 11.06 -17.01
CA ASP A 35 -26.22 10.03 -17.02
C ASP A 35 -25.73 8.71 -17.63
N TRP A 36 -24.84 8.81 -18.62
CA TRP A 36 -24.18 7.64 -19.21
C TRP A 36 -23.13 7.08 -18.26
N SER A 37 -22.34 7.94 -17.61
CA SER A 37 -21.32 7.53 -16.64
C SER A 37 -21.89 6.83 -15.41
N LYS A 38 -23.10 7.20 -14.97
CA LYS A 38 -23.79 6.58 -13.83
C LYS A 38 -24.33 5.18 -14.12
N ARG A 39 -24.54 4.84 -15.40
CA ARG A 39 -25.00 3.51 -15.85
C ARG A 39 -23.86 2.53 -16.06
N GLU A 40 -22.61 2.97 -15.90
CA GLU A 40 -21.43 2.12 -16.06
C GLU A 40 -21.39 1.06 -14.96
N SER A 41 -21.25 -0.20 -15.36
CA SER A 41 -21.02 -1.30 -14.41
C SER A 41 -19.62 -1.19 -13.81
N GLU A 42 -19.48 -1.59 -12.54
CA GLU A 42 -18.19 -1.70 -11.86
C GLU A 42 -17.17 -2.52 -12.67
N LYS A 43 -17.62 -3.61 -13.32
CA LYS A 43 -16.77 -4.44 -14.19
C LYS A 43 -16.19 -3.64 -15.36
N GLU A 44 -16.98 -2.77 -15.98
CA GLU A 44 -16.53 -1.92 -17.10
C GLU A 44 -15.57 -0.84 -16.63
N ALA A 45 -15.81 -0.28 -15.44
CA ALA A 45 -14.93 0.70 -14.82
C ALA A 45 -13.56 0.08 -14.48
N MET A 46 -13.58 -1.13 -13.92
CA MET A 46 -12.38 -1.87 -13.52
C MET A 46 -11.65 -2.59 -14.66
N ALA A 47 -12.26 -2.72 -15.85
CA ALA A 47 -11.71 -3.51 -16.96
C ALA A 47 -10.24 -3.16 -17.32
N VAL A 48 -9.88 -1.88 -17.27
CA VAL A 48 -8.49 -1.44 -17.53
C VAL A 48 -7.55 -1.88 -16.41
N ALA A 49 -7.98 -1.75 -15.16
CA ALA A 49 -7.19 -2.18 -14.01
C ALA A 49 -7.01 -3.71 -14.02
N LEU A 50 -8.06 -4.46 -14.33
CA LEU A 50 -8.01 -5.93 -14.47
C LEU A 50 -7.07 -6.34 -15.61
N ALA A 51 -7.16 -5.70 -16.77
CA ALA A 51 -6.26 -5.97 -17.90
C ALA A 51 -4.79 -5.65 -17.55
N ALA A 52 -4.54 -4.55 -16.85
CA ALA A 52 -3.21 -4.18 -16.39
C ALA A 52 -2.67 -5.19 -15.36
N ARG A 53 -3.49 -5.61 -14.39
CA ARG A 53 -3.14 -6.64 -13.39
C ARG A 53 -2.83 -7.97 -14.04
N LYS A 54 -3.64 -8.43 -15.00
CA LYS A 54 -3.39 -9.65 -15.77
C LYS A 54 -2.05 -9.56 -16.49
N ARG A 55 -1.78 -8.44 -17.17
CA ARG A 55 -0.54 -8.24 -17.94
C ARG A 55 0.71 -8.18 -17.06
N MET A 56 0.66 -7.44 -15.94
CA MET A 56 1.83 -7.20 -15.09
C MET A 56 2.08 -8.32 -14.08
N HIS A 57 1.01 -8.91 -13.56
CA HIS A 57 1.06 -9.76 -12.38
C HIS A 57 0.41 -11.14 -12.58
N GLY A 58 -0.21 -11.39 -13.73
CA GLY A 58 -0.95 -12.64 -13.99
C GLY A 58 -2.22 -12.80 -13.15
N LEU A 59 -2.70 -11.73 -12.50
CA LEU A 59 -3.86 -11.77 -11.59
C LEU A 59 -5.13 -11.27 -12.28
N GLU A 60 -6.19 -12.07 -12.26
CA GLU A 60 -7.53 -11.71 -12.74
C GLU A 60 -8.51 -11.46 -11.59
N THR A 61 -8.10 -10.69 -10.59
CA THR A 61 -8.94 -10.39 -9.42
C THR A 61 -9.29 -8.90 -9.32
N SER A 62 -10.54 -8.62 -8.93
CA SER A 62 -11.00 -7.29 -8.56
C SER A 62 -10.58 -6.89 -7.14
N SER A 63 -10.05 -7.83 -6.34
CA SER A 63 -9.63 -7.56 -4.97
C SER A 63 -8.71 -6.35 -4.86
N CYS A 64 -8.88 -5.56 -3.79
CA CYS A 64 -8.02 -4.44 -3.46
C CYS A 64 -6.57 -4.89 -3.19
N PHE A 65 -6.37 -6.14 -2.74
CA PHE A 65 -5.06 -6.71 -2.42
C PHE A 65 -4.13 -6.84 -3.63
N ALA A 66 -4.65 -6.83 -4.85
CA ALA A 66 -3.81 -6.85 -6.04
C ALA A 66 -3.01 -5.55 -6.26
N GLY A 67 -3.31 -4.48 -5.51
CA GLY A 67 -2.68 -3.17 -5.65
C GLY A 67 -1.24 -3.10 -5.15
N TYR A 68 -0.85 -3.93 -4.18
CA TYR A 68 0.43 -3.84 -3.46
C TYR A 68 1.02 -5.23 -3.21
N THR A 69 2.31 -5.30 -2.89
CA THR A 69 3.12 -6.52 -2.89
C THR A 69 2.70 -7.49 -1.80
N LEU A 70 2.48 -7.01 -0.57
CA LEU A 70 1.98 -7.85 0.52
C LEU A 70 0.60 -8.45 0.20
N GLY A 71 -0.31 -7.65 -0.37
CA GLY A 71 -1.61 -8.12 -0.80
C GLY A 71 -1.53 -9.16 -1.92
N ARG A 72 -0.59 -9.00 -2.87
CA ARG A 72 -0.32 -10.01 -3.91
C ARG A 72 0.24 -11.31 -3.34
N LEU A 73 1.15 -11.25 -2.36
CA LEU A 73 1.65 -12.43 -1.66
C LEU A 73 0.52 -13.21 -0.95
N PHE A 74 -0.46 -12.51 -0.42
CA PHE A 74 -1.67 -13.12 0.16
C PHE A 74 -2.53 -13.79 -0.90
N LEU A 75 -2.78 -13.12 -2.04
CA LEU A 75 -3.53 -13.69 -3.16
C LEU A 75 -2.84 -14.92 -3.76
N ASP A 76 -1.51 -14.96 -3.73
CA ASP A 76 -0.70 -16.11 -4.14
C ASP A 76 -0.71 -17.25 -3.09
N GLY A 77 -1.35 -17.05 -1.93
CA GLY A 77 -1.41 -18.03 -0.83
C GLY A 77 -0.09 -18.20 -0.07
N ARG A 78 0.89 -17.32 -0.26
CA ARG A 78 2.21 -17.42 0.39
C ARG A 78 2.20 -16.98 1.85
N ILE A 79 1.24 -16.14 2.23
CA ILE A 79 1.03 -15.64 3.60
C ILE A 79 -0.44 -15.77 4.01
N THR A 80 -0.70 -15.82 5.31
CA THR A 80 -2.06 -15.92 5.85
C THR A 80 -2.75 -14.55 5.92
N GLU A 81 -4.08 -14.55 6.11
CA GLU A 81 -4.84 -13.33 6.30
C GLU A 81 -4.39 -12.53 7.53
N ALA A 82 -4.10 -13.22 8.65
CA ALA A 82 -3.59 -12.59 9.87
C ALA A 82 -2.24 -11.91 9.63
N GLN A 83 -1.33 -12.58 8.91
CA GLN A 83 -0.03 -12.02 8.53
C GLN A 83 -0.17 -10.79 7.63
N ARG A 84 -1.06 -10.84 6.64
CA ARG A 84 -1.37 -9.70 5.77
C ARG A 84 -1.92 -8.52 6.57
N ALA A 85 -2.88 -8.76 7.46
CA ALA A 85 -3.47 -7.72 8.30
C ALA A 85 -2.45 -7.08 9.24
N ALA A 86 -1.56 -7.86 9.86
CA ALA A 86 -0.48 -7.34 10.70
C ALA A 86 0.53 -6.51 9.90
N GLY A 87 0.86 -6.91 8.68
CA GLY A 87 1.72 -6.13 7.79
C GLY A 87 1.09 -4.81 7.34
N ASP A 88 -0.21 -4.79 7.04
CA ASP A 88 -0.96 -3.56 6.75
C ASP A 88 -0.96 -2.59 7.94
N ASP A 89 -1.16 -3.11 9.16
CA ASP A 89 -1.13 -2.31 10.38
C ASP A 89 0.27 -1.75 10.65
N TYR A 90 1.32 -2.54 10.44
CA TYR A 90 2.70 -2.07 10.48
C TYR A 90 2.94 -0.93 9.48
N GLY A 91 2.52 -1.10 8.23
CA GLY A 91 2.59 -0.06 7.20
C GLY A 91 1.86 1.23 7.61
N ARG A 92 0.68 1.12 8.22
CA ARG A 92 -0.09 2.26 8.73
C ARG A 92 0.65 2.99 9.87
N VAL A 93 1.25 2.26 10.80
CA VAL A 93 2.06 2.84 11.88
C VAL A 93 3.25 3.61 11.31
N MET A 94 3.98 3.01 10.37
CA MET A 94 5.13 3.66 9.74
C MET A 94 4.73 4.92 8.96
N ALA A 95 3.66 4.85 8.17
CA ALA A 95 3.14 6.01 7.44
C ALA A 95 2.75 7.15 8.38
N ARG A 96 2.09 6.84 9.51
CA ARG A 96 1.73 7.83 10.53
C ARG A 96 2.97 8.44 11.19
N TYR A 97 3.97 7.63 11.50
CA TYR A 97 5.23 8.10 12.08
C TYR A 97 5.94 9.10 11.15
N TYR A 98 6.18 8.75 9.88
CA TYR A 98 6.84 9.66 8.92
C TYR A 98 6.03 10.94 8.71
N HIS A 99 4.70 10.83 8.61
CA HIS A 99 3.84 11.99 8.44
C HIS A 99 3.91 12.96 9.62
N LEU A 100 3.79 12.47 10.86
CA LEU A 100 3.74 13.33 12.06
C LEU A 100 5.11 13.89 12.45
N THR A 101 6.19 13.14 12.20
CA THR A 101 7.55 13.60 12.53
C THR A 101 8.12 14.57 11.51
N GLY A 102 7.47 14.73 10.35
CA GLY A 102 7.99 15.51 9.24
C GLY A 102 9.20 14.87 8.54
N ILE A 103 9.56 13.63 8.91
CA ILE A 103 10.62 12.88 8.24
C ILE A 103 10.09 12.46 6.86
N PRO A 104 10.78 12.79 5.76
CA PRO A 104 10.35 12.41 4.42
C PRO A 104 10.09 10.91 4.32
N PHE A 105 8.89 10.54 3.87
CA PHE A 105 8.50 9.13 3.72
C PHE A 105 9.45 8.43 2.73
N PRO A 106 10.02 7.27 3.09
CA PRO A 106 10.99 6.58 2.26
C PRO A 106 10.29 6.09 0.99
N SER A 107 10.57 6.74 -0.13
CA SER A 107 9.91 6.47 -1.41
C SER A 107 10.95 6.43 -2.52
N ILE A 108 10.71 5.61 -3.55
CA ILE A 108 11.56 5.53 -4.75
C ILE A 108 11.45 6.83 -5.59
N ARG A 109 10.43 7.65 -5.35
CA ARG A 109 10.24 8.90 -6.10
C ARG A 109 11.19 9.97 -5.60
N ALA A 110 11.69 10.79 -6.52
CA ALA A 110 12.51 11.95 -6.20
C ALA A 110 11.78 12.83 -5.17
N GLN A 111 12.41 13.00 -4.01
CA GLN A 111 11.93 13.91 -2.98
C GLN A 111 12.40 15.33 -3.31
N ALA A 112 11.51 16.31 -3.17
CA ALA A 112 11.87 17.72 -3.24
C ALA A 112 12.56 18.09 -1.92
N ILE A 113 13.89 17.88 -1.86
CA ILE A 113 14.71 18.13 -0.67
C ILE A 113 14.61 19.60 -0.23
N ASP A 114 14.41 20.50 -1.19
CA ASP A 114 14.20 21.94 -1.03
C ASP A 114 12.86 22.32 -0.36
N ARG A 115 11.89 21.39 -0.32
CA ARG A 115 10.56 21.60 0.27
C ARG A 115 10.35 20.88 1.60
N VAL A 116 11.41 20.36 2.22
CA VAL A 116 11.31 19.77 3.55
C VAL A 116 11.14 20.90 4.57
N GLN A 117 9.89 21.32 4.78
CA GLN A 117 9.54 22.21 5.88
C GLN A 117 9.38 21.38 7.15
N GLY A 118 10.24 21.63 8.14
CA GLY A 118 9.97 21.21 9.51
C GLY A 118 8.66 21.85 9.99
N HIS A 119 7.94 21.19 10.89
CA HIS A 119 6.79 21.83 11.52
C HIS A 119 7.27 23.05 12.32
N PRO A 120 6.51 24.17 12.29
CA PRO A 120 6.85 25.36 13.07
C PRO A 120 6.95 25.02 14.57
N ALA A 121 7.80 25.74 15.30
CA ALA A 121 8.13 25.46 16.70
C ALA A 121 6.93 25.51 17.68
N GLU A 122 5.81 26.11 17.27
CA GLU A 122 4.55 26.14 18.03
C GLU A 122 3.65 24.98 17.63
N THR A 123 4.02 23.76 18.04
CA THR A 123 3.10 22.63 17.97
C THR A 123 2.24 22.58 19.25
N THR A 124 0.93 22.41 19.10
CA THR A 124 0.03 22.23 20.24
C THR A 124 0.48 21.05 21.09
N GLU A 125 0.22 21.08 22.40
CA GLU A 125 0.58 19.98 23.31
C GLU A 125 -0.01 18.64 22.84
N GLU A 126 -1.21 18.67 22.26
CA GLU A 126 -1.85 17.52 21.63
C GLU A 126 -1.03 16.95 20.46
N HIS A 127 -0.47 17.80 19.61
CA HIS A 127 0.37 17.38 18.49
C HIS A 127 1.66 16.72 18.99
N HIS A 128 2.31 17.28 20.02
CA HIS A 128 3.46 16.64 20.66
C HIS A 128 3.11 15.26 21.24
N ARG A 129 1.96 15.12 21.90
CA ARG A 129 1.46 13.83 22.40
C ARG A 129 1.24 12.84 21.25
N GLN A 130 0.72 13.29 20.11
CA GLN A 130 0.55 12.45 18.92
C GLN A 130 1.89 11.99 18.32
N ILE A 131 2.86 12.89 18.19
CA ILE A 131 4.22 12.57 17.73
C ILE A 131 4.86 11.52 18.65
N LYS A 132 4.80 11.75 19.97
CA LYS A 132 5.34 10.84 20.97
C LYS A 132 4.73 9.44 20.84
N ARG A 133 3.39 9.34 20.81
CA ARG A 133 2.68 8.06 20.62
C ARG A 133 3.06 7.35 19.33
N ALA A 134 3.17 8.09 18.22
CA ALA A 134 3.56 7.51 16.94
C ALA A 134 5.01 6.99 16.96
N THR A 135 5.91 7.72 17.62
CA THR A 135 7.33 7.35 17.76
C THR A 135 7.50 6.13 18.65
N GLU A 136 6.84 6.10 19.82
CA GLU A 136 6.81 4.95 20.72
C GLU A 136 6.26 3.70 20.02
N ARG A 137 5.17 3.86 19.26
CA ARG A 137 4.58 2.74 18.51
C ARG A 137 5.54 2.21 17.44
N MET A 138 6.17 3.10 16.68
CA MET A 138 7.18 2.70 15.68
C MET A 138 8.34 1.96 16.35
N MET A 139 8.93 2.54 17.41
CA MET A 139 10.06 1.95 18.13
C MET A 139 9.72 0.59 18.72
N ARG A 140 8.51 0.40 19.25
CA ARG A 140 8.03 -0.88 19.79
C ARG A 140 8.01 -1.96 18.70
N LEU A 141 7.41 -1.65 17.54
CA LEU A 141 7.36 -2.61 16.42
C LEU A 141 8.75 -2.91 15.85
N ASP A 142 9.62 -1.90 15.76
CA ASP A 142 11.01 -2.09 15.37
C ASP A 142 11.76 -3.01 16.36
N GLY A 143 11.51 -2.86 17.66
CA GLY A 143 12.05 -3.73 18.71
C GLY A 143 11.58 -5.17 18.56
N VAL A 144 10.29 -5.39 18.29
CA VAL A 144 9.72 -6.74 18.04
C VAL A 144 10.39 -7.41 16.84
N LEU A 145 10.58 -6.69 15.74
CA LEU A 145 11.20 -7.24 14.54
C LEU A 145 12.70 -7.52 14.74
N LEU A 146 13.42 -6.65 15.45
CA LEU A 146 14.83 -6.84 15.78
C LEU A 146 15.06 -7.96 16.79
N GLY A 147 14.07 -8.26 17.65
CA GLY A 147 14.12 -9.35 18.62
C GLY A 147 13.90 -10.74 18.01
N CYS A 148 13.54 -10.84 16.72
CA CYS A 148 13.42 -12.12 16.03
C CYS A 148 14.80 -12.73 15.70
N ASP A 149 14.84 -14.05 15.48
CA ASP A 149 16.01 -14.70 14.86
C ASP A 149 16.32 -14.05 13.51
N GLU A 150 17.58 -13.68 13.30
CA GLU A 150 18.02 -12.89 12.13
C GLU A 150 17.29 -11.54 12.04
N GLY A 151 17.07 -10.89 13.18
CA GLY A 151 16.22 -9.72 13.33
C GLY A 151 16.50 -8.57 12.36
N ARG A 152 17.76 -8.36 11.96
CA ARG A 152 18.11 -7.35 10.94
C ARG A 152 17.55 -7.71 9.57
N GLN A 153 17.68 -8.96 9.14
CA GLN A 153 17.15 -9.48 7.88
C GLN A 153 15.62 -9.49 7.90
N VAL A 154 15.03 -9.90 9.03
CA VAL A 154 13.58 -9.89 9.27
C VAL A 154 13.03 -8.48 9.15
N LYS A 155 13.55 -7.53 9.93
CA LYS A 155 13.13 -6.12 9.89
C LYS A 155 13.24 -5.55 8.48
N THR A 156 14.39 -5.73 7.83
CA THR A 156 14.64 -5.19 6.49
C THR A 156 13.65 -5.75 5.48
N THR A 157 13.37 -7.06 5.54
CA THR A 157 12.43 -7.72 4.62
C THR A 157 11.00 -7.24 4.86
N VAL A 158 10.54 -7.19 6.11
CA VAL A 158 9.20 -6.68 6.46
C VAL A 158 9.04 -5.23 6.01
N PHE A 159 10.02 -4.37 6.28
CA PHE A 159 10.01 -2.97 5.89
C PHE A 159 9.95 -2.81 4.36
N ASN A 160 10.78 -3.54 3.62
CA ASN A 160 10.81 -3.44 2.15
C ASN A 160 9.52 -3.92 1.49
N VAL A 161 8.82 -4.89 2.10
CA VAL A 161 7.53 -5.40 1.59
C VAL A 161 6.37 -4.49 2.00
N CYS A 162 6.29 -4.10 3.27
CA CYS A 162 5.11 -3.45 3.84
C CYS A 162 5.14 -1.91 3.71
N VAL A 163 6.33 -1.31 3.67
CA VAL A 163 6.51 0.16 3.61
C VAL A 163 6.97 0.59 2.23
N MET A 164 8.06 -0.01 1.73
CA MET A 164 8.62 0.37 0.43
C MET A 164 7.83 -0.20 -0.75
N ASP A 165 7.02 -1.24 -0.52
CA ASP A 165 6.22 -1.95 -1.53
C ASP A 165 7.05 -2.38 -2.75
N TYR A 166 8.23 -2.95 -2.53
CA TYR A 166 9.09 -3.39 -3.63
C TYR A 166 8.48 -4.56 -4.40
N GLU A 167 8.05 -4.30 -5.63
CA GLU A 167 7.38 -5.29 -6.49
C GLU A 167 8.19 -6.58 -6.68
N GLY A 168 9.52 -6.46 -6.82
CA GLY A 168 10.41 -7.62 -6.99
C GLY A 168 10.38 -8.62 -5.82
N LEU A 169 9.94 -8.18 -4.65
CA LEU A 169 9.82 -9.05 -3.47
C LEU A 169 8.61 -9.97 -3.53
N ARG A 170 7.68 -9.81 -4.48
CA ARG A 170 6.60 -10.79 -4.70
C ARG A 170 7.15 -12.19 -5.00
N MET A 171 8.24 -12.27 -5.76
CA MET A 171 8.89 -13.53 -6.15
C MET A 171 10.19 -13.75 -5.38
N MET A 172 10.23 -13.31 -4.12
CA MET A 172 11.42 -13.50 -3.27
C MET A 172 11.77 -14.99 -3.07
N PRO A 173 13.06 -15.31 -2.85
CA PRO A 173 13.51 -16.64 -2.47
C PRO A 173 12.86 -17.14 -1.18
N GLU A 174 12.76 -18.46 -1.02
CA GLU A 174 12.09 -19.07 0.15
C GLU A 174 12.75 -18.71 1.49
N ALA A 175 14.07 -18.55 1.54
CA ALA A 175 14.76 -18.08 2.73
C ALA A 175 14.29 -16.68 3.16
N GLN A 176 14.09 -15.77 2.20
CA GLN A 176 13.60 -14.42 2.48
C GLN A 176 12.10 -14.42 2.83
N LEU A 177 11.32 -15.34 2.23
CA LEU A 177 9.93 -15.54 2.62
C LEU A 177 9.81 -16.02 4.08
N LEU A 178 10.73 -16.87 4.53
CA LEU A 178 10.76 -17.32 5.92
C LEU A 178 11.00 -16.15 6.89
N TRP A 179 11.93 -15.24 6.56
CA TRP A 179 12.14 -14.01 7.33
C TRP A 179 10.90 -13.13 7.38
N LEU A 180 10.21 -12.96 6.24
CA LEU A 180 8.95 -12.22 6.19
C LEU A 180 7.90 -12.86 7.10
N LYS A 181 7.69 -14.18 6.99
CA LYS A 181 6.72 -14.91 7.83
C LYS A 181 7.06 -14.80 9.31
N ARG A 182 8.33 -14.92 9.69
CA ARG A 182 8.81 -14.78 11.07
C ARG A 182 8.46 -13.39 11.62
N GLY A 183 8.77 -12.33 10.88
CA GLY A 183 8.44 -10.96 11.26
C GLY A 183 6.94 -10.71 11.34
N LEU A 184 6.17 -11.16 10.35
CA LEU A 184 4.71 -11.00 10.36
C LEU A 184 4.05 -11.78 11.51
N ASN A 185 4.54 -12.97 11.85
CA ASN A 185 4.06 -13.72 13.00
C ASN A 185 4.33 -13.00 14.33
N ALA A 186 5.52 -12.41 14.48
CA ALA A 186 5.84 -11.61 15.65
C ALA A 186 4.92 -10.38 15.77
N LEU A 187 4.62 -9.71 14.65
CA LEU A 187 3.67 -8.60 14.60
C LEU A 187 2.22 -9.03 14.90
N VAL A 188 1.80 -10.21 14.43
CA VAL A 188 0.48 -10.77 14.77
C VAL A 188 0.37 -10.99 16.28
N PHE A 189 1.39 -11.59 16.89
CA PHE A 189 1.42 -11.83 18.33
C PHE A 189 1.36 -10.51 19.12
N GLU A 190 2.19 -9.56 18.73
CA GLU A 190 2.25 -8.22 19.32
C GLU A 190 0.91 -7.46 19.21
N LYS A 191 0.22 -7.60 18.06
CA LYS A 191 -1.13 -7.05 17.89
C LYS A 191 -2.12 -7.73 18.84
N GLY A 192 -2.09 -9.06 18.93
CA GLY A 192 -2.95 -9.82 19.84
C GLY A 192 -2.77 -9.39 21.30
N LEU A 193 -1.54 -9.11 21.73
CA LEU A 193 -1.26 -8.58 23.08
C LEU A 193 -1.88 -7.20 23.30
N CYS A 194 -1.82 -6.30 22.32
CA CYS A 194 -2.47 -4.99 22.42
C CYS A 194 -3.99 -5.11 22.50
N ASP A 195 -4.58 -5.90 21.61
CA ASP A 195 -6.04 -6.05 21.54
C ASP A 195 -6.60 -6.75 22.80
N TYR A 196 -5.79 -7.59 23.46
CA TYR A 196 -6.14 -8.21 24.73
C TYR A 196 -6.04 -7.21 25.89
N GLY A 197 -4.93 -6.46 25.99
CA GLY A 197 -4.76 -5.45 27.03
C GLY A 197 -5.80 -4.32 26.99
N GLU A 198 -6.23 -3.91 25.79
CA GLU A 198 -7.32 -2.93 25.64
C GLU A 198 -8.67 -3.47 26.12
N ARG A 199 -8.95 -4.77 25.89
CA ARG A 199 -10.19 -5.42 26.36
C ARG A 199 -10.23 -5.56 27.88
N ASP A 200 -9.13 -5.96 28.50
CA ASP A 200 -9.04 -6.06 29.96
C ASP A 200 -9.20 -4.69 30.64
N HIS A 201 -8.67 -3.62 30.04
CA HIS A 201 -8.86 -2.26 30.55
C HIS A 201 -10.31 -1.77 30.46
N LEU A 202 -11.07 -2.18 29.45
CA LEU A 202 -12.48 -1.82 29.31
C LEU A 202 -13.37 -2.61 30.29
N LEU A 203 -13.06 -3.89 30.51
CA LEU A 203 -13.77 -4.75 31.48
C LEU A 203 -13.49 -4.35 32.93
N ALA A 204 -12.33 -3.76 33.23
CA ALA A 204 -11.99 -3.27 34.57
C ALA A 204 -12.60 -1.89 34.91
N GLN A 205 -13.32 -1.26 33.98
CA GLN A 205 -13.99 0.04 34.16
C GLN A 205 -15.52 -0.09 34.31
N GLU A 206 -16.06 -1.32 34.25
CA GLU A 206 -17.45 -1.67 34.61
C GLU A 206 -17.52 -2.22 36.04
#